data_AF-A0A960HUZ7-F1
#
_entry.id   AF-A0A960HUZ7-F1
#
_cell.length_a   1.000
_cell.length_b   1.000
_cell.length_c   1.000
_cell.angle_alpha   90.00
_cell.angle_beta   90.00
_cell.angle_gamma   90.00
#
_symmetry.space_group_name_H-M   'P 1'
#
loop_
_entity.id
_entity.type
_entity.pdbx_description
1 polymer ?
#
loop_
_entity_poly.entity_id
_entity_poly.type
_entity_poly.pdbx_seq_one_letter_code
_entity_poly.pdbx_strand_id
1 'polypeptide(L)'
;LFVAKNTYAFALILLVGIAGLAYPFSPRNLTLISSVTIGIPAFVLALGPNVRRYRPGFLRRVLTFAVPAGAINSLAIFAAYLAAELEGFERDESRTAATIAALVSALWILSVLARPYRPWKVALVVAMAAIAAGALVIPVARDFFEIDTTPLLVVTSLAIGAAGAVGVEVVARLAPRWANPDDG
;
A
#
# COMPACT_ATOMS: atom_id res chain seq x y z
N LEU A 1 0.14 6.64 -8.29
CA LEU A 1 1.16 6.15 -7.33
C LEU A 1 1.59 7.25 -6.36
N PHE A 2 2.22 8.34 -6.82
CA PHE A 2 2.66 9.44 -5.94
C PHE A 2 1.53 10.12 -5.16
N VAL A 3 0.38 10.39 -5.80
CA VAL A 3 -0.77 11.00 -5.09
C VAL A 3 -1.29 10.08 -4.00
N ALA A 4 -1.46 8.79 -4.29
CA ALA A 4 -1.90 7.79 -3.30
C ALA A 4 -0.92 7.70 -2.12
N LYS A 5 0.41 7.80 -2.37
CA LYS A 5 1.44 7.88 -1.31
C LYS A 5 1.15 9.02 -0.35
N ASN A 6 1.02 10.22 -0.90
CA ASN A 6 0.88 11.43 -0.11
C ASN A 6 -0.44 11.44 0.64
N THR A 7 -1.52 10.94 0.03
CA THR A 7 -2.82 10.83 0.69
C THR A 7 -2.78 9.87 1.87
N TYR A 8 -2.25 8.64 1.74
CA TYR A 8 -2.23 7.73 2.89
C TYR A 8 -1.32 8.28 4.00
N ALA A 9 -0.18 8.88 3.66
CA ALA A 9 0.75 9.42 4.65
C ALA A 9 0.10 10.57 5.44
N PHE A 10 -0.56 11.49 4.74
CA PHE A 10 -1.30 12.58 5.37
C PHE A 10 -2.44 12.08 6.26
N ALA A 11 -3.26 11.17 5.76
CA ALA A 11 -4.38 10.60 6.52
C ALA A 11 -3.90 9.83 7.76
N LEU A 12 -2.80 9.09 7.64
CA LEU A 12 -2.21 8.36 8.77
C LEU A 12 -1.65 9.31 9.84
N ILE A 13 -0.99 10.40 9.45
CA ILE A 13 -0.52 11.42 10.39
C ILE A 13 -1.68 12.03 11.17
N LEU A 14 -2.81 12.32 10.50
CA LEU A 14 -4.00 12.82 11.17
C LEU A 14 -4.58 11.79 12.16
N LEU A 15 -4.75 10.54 11.74
CA LEU A 15 -5.30 9.48 12.60
C LEU A 15 -4.46 9.28 13.87
N VAL A 16 -3.15 9.14 13.69
CA VAL A 16 -2.19 8.91 14.78
C VAL A 16 -2.08 10.14 15.67
N GLY A 17 -2.10 11.35 15.10
CA GLY A 17 -2.09 12.60 15.86
C GLY A 17 -3.34 12.81 16.70
N ILE A 18 -4.53 12.47 16.17
CA ILE A 18 -5.80 12.52 16.92
C ILE A 18 -5.82 11.47 18.02
N ALA A 19 -5.29 10.27 17.76
CA ALA A 19 -5.21 9.18 18.73
C ALA A 19 -4.11 9.40 19.80
N GLY A 20 -3.24 10.39 19.64
CA GLY A 20 -2.10 10.62 20.54
C GLY A 20 -1.03 9.52 20.49
N LEU A 21 -0.99 8.75 19.40
CA LEU A 21 -0.03 7.65 19.21
C LEU A 21 1.25 8.15 18.53
N ALA A 22 2.34 7.38 18.68
CA ALA A 22 3.56 7.65 17.92
C ALA A 22 3.38 7.21 16.46
N TYR A 23 4.15 7.83 15.55
CA TYR A 23 4.10 7.43 14.14
C TYR A 23 4.52 5.96 13.98
N PRO A 24 3.71 5.13 13.27
CA PRO A 24 3.80 3.67 13.33
C PRO A 24 4.88 3.09 12.43
N PHE A 25 5.74 3.91 11.81
CA PHE A 25 6.82 3.44 10.94
C PHE A 25 8.17 4.00 11.36
N SER A 26 9.17 3.12 11.35
CA SER A 26 10.57 3.54 11.36
C SER A 26 10.99 4.07 9.97
N PRO A 27 12.07 4.86 9.86
CA PRO A 27 12.63 5.28 8.58
C PRO A 27 12.96 4.10 7.64
N ARG A 28 13.33 2.95 8.20
CA ARG A 28 13.64 1.73 7.44
C ARG A 28 12.38 1.13 6.82
N ASN A 29 11.28 1.07 7.58
CA ASN A 29 9.99 0.56 7.11
C ASN A 29 9.42 1.45 6.00
N LEU A 30 9.54 2.78 6.16
CA LEU A 30 9.15 3.74 5.13
C LEU A 30 9.94 3.56 3.84
N THR A 31 11.22 3.23 3.94
CA THR A 31 12.09 2.99 2.78
C THR A 31 11.65 1.73 2.04
N LEU A 32 11.38 0.64 2.76
CA LEU A 32 10.87 -0.61 2.19
C LEU A 32 9.54 -0.39 1.47
N ILE A 33 8.55 0.16 2.19
CA ILE A 33 7.21 0.43 1.66
C ILE A 33 7.33 1.34 0.43
N SER A 34 8.04 2.46 0.53
CA SER A 34 8.16 3.42 -0.57
C SER A 34 8.84 2.81 -1.80
N SER A 35 9.87 1.99 -1.62
CA SER A 35 10.62 1.40 -2.73
C SER A 35 9.79 0.37 -3.49
N VAL A 36 9.14 -0.53 -2.76
CA VAL A 36 8.38 -1.67 -3.32
C VAL A 36 7.03 -1.23 -3.90
N THR A 37 6.39 -0.23 -3.31
CA THR A 37 5.01 0.14 -3.70
C THR A 37 4.96 1.33 -4.64
N ILE A 38 5.98 2.21 -4.62
CA ILE A 38 5.99 3.46 -5.38
C ILE A 38 7.23 3.61 -6.26
N GLY A 39 8.43 3.52 -5.68
CA GLY A 39 9.69 3.85 -6.36
C GLY A 39 9.97 2.97 -7.57
N ILE A 40 10.24 1.68 -7.34
CA ILE A 40 10.57 0.72 -8.40
C ILE A 40 9.42 0.62 -9.42
N PRO A 41 8.14 0.48 -9.01
CA PRO A 41 7.07 0.38 -9.98
C PRO A 41 6.91 1.64 -10.82
N ALA A 42 7.00 2.85 -10.24
CA ALA A 42 6.89 4.08 -11.01
C ALA A 42 8.01 4.19 -12.06
N PHE A 43 9.24 3.81 -11.69
CA PHE A 43 10.37 3.82 -12.60
C PHE A 43 10.17 2.84 -13.77
N VAL A 44 9.82 1.57 -13.47
CA VAL A 44 9.59 0.56 -14.51
C VAL A 44 8.39 0.90 -15.38
N LEU A 45 7.30 1.40 -14.79
CA LEU A 45 6.11 1.84 -15.54
C LEU A 45 6.41 3.05 -16.42
N ALA A 46 7.34 3.92 -16.03
CA ALA A 46 7.76 5.08 -16.83
C ALA A 46 8.61 4.68 -18.05
N LEU A 47 9.40 3.60 -17.95
CA LEU A 47 10.13 3.01 -19.09
C LEU A 47 9.22 2.23 -20.04
N GLY A 48 8.03 1.84 -19.58
CA GLY A 48 7.05 1.14 -20.39
C GLY A 48 6.52 2.00 -21.55
N PRO A 49 6.15 1.39 -22.69
CA PRO A 49 5.64 2.12 -23.85
C PRO A 49 4.35 2.88 -23.49
N ASN A 50 4.41 4.21 -23.54
CA ASN A 50 3.30 5.09 -23.17
C ASN A 50 2.87 5.95 -24.37
N VAL A 51 1.78 5.55 -25.03
CA VAL A 51 1.19 6.26 -26.19
C VAL A 51 -0.05 7.09 -25.81
N ARG A 52 -0.22 7.43 -24.53
CA ARG A 52 -1.39 8.20 -24.05
C ARG A 52 -1.17 9.70 -24.20
N ARG A 53 -1.97 10.35 -25.05
CA ARG A 53 -2.11 11.81 -25.11
C ARG A 53 -2.76 12.36 -23.83
N TYR A 54 -2.29 13.51 -23.37
CA TYR A 54 -2.89 14.24 -22.25
C TYR A 54 -4.36 14.53 -22.55
N ARG A 55 -5.27 14.10 -21.67
CA ARG A 55 -6.70 14.39 -21.77
C ARG A 55 -7.13 15.28 -20.60
N PRO A 56 -8.00 16.29 -20.83
CA PRO A 56 -8.56 17.10 -19.76
C PRO A 56 -9.28 16.24 -18.71
N GLY A 57 -9.33 16.72 -17.46
CA GLY A 57 -9.92 15.97 -16.34
C GLY A 57 -9.06 14.82 -15.79
N PHE A 58 -7.77 14.76 -16.13
CA PHE A 58 -6.81 13.79 -15.55
C PHE A 58 -6.73 13.93 -14.02
N LEU A 59 -6.55 15.15 -13.52
CA LEU A 59 -6.36 15.39 -12.08
C LEU A 59 -7.57 14.96 -11.25
N ARG A 60 -8.79 15.35 -11.68
CA ARG A 60 -10.04 14.94 -11.00
C ARG A 60 -10.15 13.41 -10.93
N ARG A 61 -9.90 12.72 -12.05
CA ARG A 61 -9.93 11.25 -12.09
C ARG A 61 -8.90 10.60 -11.18
N VAL A 62 -7.68 11.13 -11.15
CA VAL A 62 -6.62 10.63 -10.26
C VAL A 62 -7.01 10.82 -8.79
N LEU A 63 -7.55 11.99 -8.43
CA LEU A 63 -7.95 12.29 -7.06
C LEU A 63 -9.15 11.45 -6.59
N THR A 64 -10.16 11.24 -7.45
CA THR A 64 -11.32 10.40 -7.14
C THR A 64 -10.95 8.95 -6.83
N PHE A 65 -9.78 8.48 -7.27
CA PHE A 65 -9.23 7.20 -6.81
C PHE A 65 -8.29 7.33 -5.62
N ALA A 66 -7.27 8.18 -5.76
CA ALA A 66 -6.12 8.18 -4.89
C ALA A 66 -6.49 8.60 -3.46
N VAL A 67 -7.49 9.48 -3.33
CA VAL A 67 -7.99 9.92 -2.04
C VAL A 67 -8.68 8.78 -1.27
N PRO A 68 -9.75 8.13 -1.80
CA PRO A 68 -10.38 7.03 -1.09
C PRO A 68 -9.47 5.81 -0.92
N ALA A 69 -8.66 5.46 -1.92
CA ALA A 69 -7.70 4.37 -1.79
C ALA A 69 -6.64 4.67 -0.72
N GLY A 70 -6.16 5.91 -0.66
CA GLY A 70 -5.23 6.36 0.38
C GLY A 70 -5.84 6.33 1.78
N ALA A 71 -7.11 6.71 1.92
CA ALA A 71 -7.84 6.67 3.18
C ALA A 71 -8.06 5.23 3.69
N ILE A 72 -8.44 4.31 2.80
CA ILE A 72 -8.57 2.88 3.14
C ILE A 72 -7.22 2.30 3.55
N ASN A 73 -6.16 2.67 2.83
CA ASN A 73 -4.80 2.25 3.15
C ASN A 73 -4.37 2.75 4.54
N SER A 74 -4.57 4.04 4.85
CA SER A 74 -4.24 4.58 6.18
C SER A 74 -5.07 3.95 7.29
N LEU A 75 -6.34 3.63 7.03
CA LEU A 75 -7.20 2.97 8.01
C LEU A 75 -6.73 1.54 8.29
N ALA A 76 -6.35 0.78 7.25
CA ALA A 76 -5.80 -0.55 7.41
C ALA A 76 -4.49 -0.54 8.21
N ILE A 77 -3.59 0.41 7.91
CA ILE A 77 -2.34 0.59 8.65
C ILE A 77 -2.62 0.92 10.12
N PHE A 78 -3.49 1.88 10.36
CA PHE A 78 -3.85 2.31 11.70
C PHE A 78 -4.53 1.20 12.50
N ALA A 79 -5.44 0.45 11.88
CA ALA A 79 -6.12 -0.67 12.50
C ALA A 79 -5.15 -1.79 12.89
N ALA A 80 -4.17 -2.11 12.03
CA ALA A 80 -3.14 -3.11 12.35
C ALA A 80 -2.22 -2.65 13.49
N TYR A 81 -1.82 -1.38 13.47
CA TYR A 81 -1.02 -0.79 14.55
C TYR A 81 -1.78 -0.81 15.87
N LEU A 82 -3.04 -0.35 15.87
CA LEU A 82 -3.87 -0.29 17.06
C LEU A 82 -4.21 -1.68 17.60
N ALA A 83 -4.50 -2.64 16.73
CA ALA A 83 -4.74 -4.03 17.15
C ALA A 83 -3.52 -4.61 17.87
N ALA A 84 -2.31 -4.35 17.35
CA ALA A 84 -1.09 -4.82 18.00
C ALA A 84 -0.84 -4.16 19.36
N GLU A 85 -1.06 -2.84 19.47
CA GLU A 85 -0.98 -2.13 20.76
C GLU A 85 -2.01 -2.64 21.78
N LEU A 86 -3.24 -2.95 21.33
CA LEU A 86 -4.30 -3.49 22.20
C LEU A 86 -4.02 -4.92 22.66
N GLU A 87 -3.32 -5.71 21.85
CA GLU A 87 -2.83 -7.05 22.24
C GLU A 87 -1.62 -6.98 23.19
N GLY A 88 -1.08 -5.80 23.45
CA GLY A 88 0.01 -5.58 24.39
C GLY A 88 1.40 -5.89 23.81
N PHE A 89 1.52 -5.94 22.49
CA PHE A 89 2.81 -6.11 21.82
C PHE A 89 3.72 -4.90 22.02
N GLU A 90 5.02 -5.12 21.87
CA GLU A 90 5.99 -4.04 21.94
C GLU A 90 5.85 -3.08 20.75
N ARG A 91 6.48 -1.91 20.85
CA ARG A 91 6.39 -0.87 19.80
C ARG A 91 6.94 -1.36 18.46
N ASP A 92 7.99 -2.17 18.45
CA ASP A 92 8.63 -2.65 17.22
C ASP A 92 7.77 -3.74 16.53
N GLU A 93 7.11 -4.59 17.31
CA GLU A 93 6.06 -5.49 16.84
C GLU A 93 4.87 -4.72 16.25
N SER A 94 4.39 -3.69 16.94
CA SER A 94 3.28 -2.85 16.45
C SER A 94 3.61 -2.14 15.14
N ARG A 95 4.86 -1.67 14.99
CA ARG A 95 5.39 -1.14 13.71
C ARG A 95 5.46 -2.19 12.62
N THR A 96 5.79 -3.42 12.98
CA THR A 96 5.79 -4.56 12.05
C THR A 96 4.38 -4.85 11.55
N ALA A 97 3.39 -4.84 12.43
CA ALA A 97 1.99 -5.05 12.07
C ALA A 97 1.49 -3.99 11.07
N ALA A 98 1.78 -2.71 11.37
CA ALA A 98 1.51 -1.59 10.47
C ALA A 98 2.18 -1.76 9.10
N THR A 99 3.42 -2.27 9.07
CA THR A 99 4.21 -2.45 7.85
C THR A 99 3.67 -3.56 6.98
N ILE A 100 3.29 -4.70 7.56
CA ILE A 100 2.66 -5.81 6.86
C ILE A 100 1.35 -5.34 6.23
N ALA A 101 0.48 -4.70 7.01
CA ALA A 101 -0.80 -4.18 6.51
C ALA A 101 -0.58 -3.20 5.36
N ALA A 102 0.36 -2.26 5.50
CA ALA A 102 0.72 -1.29 4.46
C ALA A 102 1.17 -1.97 3.16
N LEU A 103 2.05 -2.98 3.26
CA LEU A 103 2.57 -3.69 2.08
C LEU A 103 1.45 -4.42 1.35
N VAL A 104 0.56 -5.12 2.05
CA VAL A 104 -0.56 -5.85 1.42
C VAL A 104 -1.51 -4.90 0.69
N SER A 105 -2.02 -3.88 1.36
CA SER A 105 -2.98 -2.94 0.75
C SER A 105 -2.34 -2.09 -0.35
N ALA A 106 -1.08 -1.66 -0.19
CA ALA A 106 -0.39 -0.87 -1.21
C ALA A 106 0.01 -1.69 -2.45
N LEU A 107 0.42 -2.95 -2.29
CA LEU A 107 0.63 -3.87 -3.41
C LEU A 107 -0.68 -4.14 -4.17
N TRP A 108 -1.81 -4.16 -3.46
CA TRP A 108 -3.11 -4.24 -4.11
C TRP A 108 -3.45 -2.98 -4.91
N ILE A 109 -3.19 -1.79 -4.35
CA ILE A 109 -3.32 -0.51 -5.09
C ILE A 109 -2.46 -0.55 -6.35
N LEU A 110 -1.21 -1.01 -6.27
CA LEU A 110 -0.33 -1.19 -7.43
C LEU A 110 -0.95 -2.15 -8.46
N SER A 111 -1.52 -3.26 -8.00
CA SER A 111 -2.18 -4.26 -8.85
C SER A 111 -3.39 -3.70 -9.58
N VAL A 112 -4.18 -2.85 -8.92
CA VAL A 112 -5.31 -2.12 -9.54
C VAL A 112 -4.77 -1.12 -10.58
N LEU A 113 -3.72 -0.38 -10.26
CA LEU A 113 -3.11 0.61 -11.16
C LEU A 113 -2.44 -0.02 -12.38
N ALA A 114 -1.99 -1.26 -12.26
CA ALA A 114 -1.39 -2.00 -13.36
C ALA A 114 -2.40 -2.38 -14.46
N ARG A 115 -3.71 -2.32 -14.21
CA ARG A 115 -4.73 -2.68 -15.21
C ARG A 115 -4.68 -1.75 -16.46
N PRO A 116 -4.84 -2.27 -17.69
CA PRO A 116 -5.00 -3.68 -18.07
C PRO A 116 -3.70 -4.48 -17.94
N TYR A 117 -3.81 -5.72 -17.47
CA TYR A 117 -2.67 -6.60 -17.19
C TYR A 117 -1.97 -7.01 -18.50
N ARG A 118 -0.75 -6.52 -18.68
CA ARG A 118 0.21 -7.01 -19.68
C ARG A 118 1.25 -7.89 -18.99
N PRO A 119 1.87 -8.86 -19.67
CA PRO A 119 2.81 -9.79 -19.04
C PRO A 119 3.92 -9.07 -18.27
N TRP A 120 4.48 -7.98 -18.82
CA TRP A 120 5.51 -7.19 -18.13
C TRP A 120 5.01 -6.48 -16.86
N LYS A 121 3.74 -6.05 -16.82
CA LYS A 121 3.14 -5.45 -15.62
C LYS A 121 2.83 -6.49 -14.55
N VAL A 122 2.40 -7.68 -14.97
CA VAL A 122 2.19 -8.82 -14.06
C VAL A 122 3.54 -9.23 -13.47
N ALA A 123 4.57 -9.36 -14.29
CA ALA A 123 5.93 -9.64 -13.82
C ALA A 123 6.40 -8.59 -12.79
N LEU A 124 6.13 -7.30 -13.03
CA LEU A 124 6.44 -6.24 -12.08
C LEU A 124 5.69 -6.41 -10.74
N VAL A 125 4.37 -6.64 -10.78
CA VAL A 125 3.57 -6.83 -9.56
C VAL A 125 4.04 -8.05 -8.78
N VAL A 126 4.27 -9.17 -9.47
CA VAL A 126 4.77 -10.41 -8.86
C VAL A 126 6.16 -10.20 -8.26
N ALA A 127 7.06 -9.49 -8.95
CA ALA A 127 8.38 -9.17 -8.43
C ALA A 127 8.30 -8.31 -7.15
N MET A 128 7.42 -7.30 -7.11
CA MET A 128 7.24 -6.47 -5.91
C MET A 128 6.64 -7.26 -4.75
N ALA A 129 5.66 -8.13 -5.04
CA ALA A 129 5.10 -9.03 -4.04
C ALA A 129 6.16 -10.02 -3.51
N ALA A 130 7.03 -10.55 -4.37
CA ALA A 130 8.12 -11.43 -3.98
C ALA A 130 9.16 -10.70 -3.11
N ILE A 131 9.49 -9.43 -3.41
CA ILE A 131 10.38 -8.63 -2.56
C ILE A 131 9.75 -8.37 -1.19
N ALA A 132 8.45 -8.02 -1.14
CA ALA A 132 7.74 -7.82 0.12
C ALA A 132 7.69 -9.11 0.95
N ALA A 133 7.37 -10.25 0.32
CA ALA A 133 7.38 -11.56 0.99
C ALA A 133 8.80 -11.93 1.45
N GLY A 134 9.82 -11.66 0.64
CA GLY A 134 11.22 -11.86 0.99
C GLY A 134 11.63 -11.06 2.23
N ALA A 135 11.21 -9.80 2.34
CA ALA A 135 11.44 -8.99 3.54
C ALA A 135 10.80 -9.59 4.79
N LEU A 136 9.67 -10.30 4.64
CA LEU A 136 8.99 -10.98 5.74
C LEU A 136 9.51 -12.39 6.03
N VAL A 137 10.34 -13.00 5.20
CA VAL A 137 10.79 -14.40 5.36
C VAL A 137 12.29 -14.52 5.60
N ILE A 138 13.09 -13.66 4.97
CA ILE A 138 14.55 -13.73 5.01
C ILE A 138 15.05 -13.10 6.32
N PRO A 139 15.76 -13.83 7.20
CA PRO A 139 16.22 -13.32 8.50
C PRO A 139 17.03 -12.03 8.39
N VAL A 140 17.98 -11.98 7.45
CA VAL A 140 18.80 -10.78 7.20
C VAL A 140 17.96 -9.55 6.87
N ALA A 141 16.87 -9.73 6.11
CA ALA A 141 15.98 -8.62 5.78
C ALA A 141 15.11 -8.23 6.99
N ARG A 142 14.63 -9.21 7.77
CA ARG A 142 13.89 -8.97 9.01
C ARG A 142 14.71 -8.17 10.01
N ASP A 143 15.98 -8.54 10.22
CA ASP A 143 16.89 -7.85 11.13
C ASP A 143 17.16 -6.42 10.65
N PHE A 144 17.38 -6.23 9.34
CA PHE A 144 17.63 -4.91 8.77
C PHE A 144 16.42 -3.98 8.91
N PHE A 145 15.21 -4.50 8.65
CA PHE A 145 13.97 -3.74 8.71
C PHE A 145 13.29 -3.77 10.09
N GLU A 146 13.89 -4.39 11.11
CA GLU A 146 13.30 -4.52 12.46
C GLU A 146 11.88 -5.12 12.40
N ILE A 147 11.73 -6.25 11.70
CA ILE A 147 10.46 -6.94 11.46
C ILE A 147 10.34 -8.14 12.40
N ASP A 148 9.52 -7.99 13.43
CA ASP A 148 9.16 -9.09 14.32
C ASP A 148 7.97 -9.89 13.82
N THR A 149 8.18 -11.18 13.58
CA THR A 149 7.21 -12.06 12.91
C THR A 149 6.62 -13.07 13.87
N THR A 150 5.99 -12.56 14.94
CA THR A 150 5.14 -13.40 15.80
C THR A 150 3.98 -13.94 14.95
N PRO A 151 3.69 -15.27 14.96
CA PRO A 151 2.70 -15.86 14.06
C PRO A 151 1.31 -15.21 14.14
N LEU A 152 0.86 -14.87 15.35
CA LEU A 152 -0.40 -14.19 15.57
C LEU A 152 -0.41 -12.81 14.88
N LEU A 153 0.64 -12.01 15.12
CA LEU A 153 0.81 -10.67 14.57
C LEU A 153 0.82 -10.68 13.04
N VAL A 154 1.51 -11.66 12.43
CA VAL A 154 1.53 -11.81 10.97
C VAL A 154 0.14 -12.11 10.44
N VAL A 155 -0.59 -13.04 11.06
CA VAL A 155 -1.94 -13.43 10.61
C VAL A 155 -2.93 -12.28 10.74
N THR A 156 -2.97 -11.59 11.88
CA THR A 156 -3.88 -10.45 12.10
C THR A 156 -3.56 -9.31 11.14
N SER A 157 -2.28 -8.99 10.95
CA SER A 157 -1.85 -7.93 10.03
C SER A 157 -2.13 -8.24 8.57
N LEU A 158 -1.96 -9.49 8.15
CA LEU A 158 -2.34 -9.95 6.81
C LEU A 158 -3.86 -9.89 6.61
N ALA A 159 -4.65 -10.28 7.61
CA ALA A 159 -6.11 -10.21 7.55
C ALA A 159 -6.60 -8.76 7.42
N ILE A 160 -6.05 -7.84 8.22
CA ILE A 160 -6.37 -6.40 8.15
C ILE A 160 -5.93 -5.81 6.82
N GLY A 161 -4.72 -6.13 6.37
CA GLY A 161 -4.21 -5.71 5.05
C GLY A 161 -5.08 -6.22 3.90
N ALA A 162 -5.54 -7.47 3.98
CA ALA A 162 -6.44 -8.07 3.00
C ALA A 162 -7.82 -7.40 3.00
N ALA A 163 -8.37 -7.07 4.17
CA ALA A 163 -9.59 -6.27 4.27
C ALA A 163 -9.42 -4.88 3.62
N GLY A 164 -8.28 -4.23 3.84
CA GLY A 164 -7.91 -3.00 3.14
C GLY A 164 -7.83 -3.17 1.62
N ALA A 165 -7.21 -4.26 1.14
CA ALA A 165 -7.14 -4.59 -0.28
C ALA A 165 -8.54 -4.78 -0.90
N VAL A 166 -9.44 -5.49 -0.21
CA VAL A 166 -10.85 -5.63 -0.62
C VAL A 166 -11.53 -4.27 -0.70
N GLY A 167 -11.35 -3.40 0.30
CA GLY A 167 -11.89 -2.05 0.29
C GLY A 167 -11.39 -1.23 -0.92
N VAL A 168 -10.10 -1.34 -1.24
CA VAL A 168 -9.50 -0.70 -2.43
C VAL A 168 -10.11 -1.27 -3.72
N GLU A 169 -10.32 -2.59 -3.82
CA GLU A 169 -10.98 -3.21 -4.98
C GLU A 169 -12.42 -2.70 -5.14
N VAL A 170 -13.18 -2.58 -4.05
CA VAL A 170 -14.53 -2.03 -4.07
C VAL A 170 -14.51 -0.60 -4.59
N VAL A 171 -13.63 0.26 -4.06
CA VAL A 171 -13.46 1.63 -4.56
C VAL A 171 -13.05 1.64 -6.02
N ALA A 172 -12.14 0.76 -6.45
CA ALA A 172 -11.71 0.66 -7.84
C ALA A 172 -12.83 0.25 -8.79
N ARG A 173 -13.78 -0.57 -8.33
CA ARG A 173 -14.95 -1.00 -9.10
C ARG A 173 -16.08 0.03 -9.12
N LEU A 174 -16.29 0.73 -8.00
CA LEU A 174 -17.34 1.75 -7.86
C LEU A 174 -16.94 3.08 -8.49
N ALA A 175 -15.64 3.38 -8.55
CA ALA A 175 -15.19 4.58 -9.22
C ALA A 175 -15.53 4.48 -10.72
N PRO A 176 -16.23 5.49 -11.30
CA PRO A 176 -16.72 5.43 -12.66
C PRO A 176 -15.59 5.11 -13.62
N ARG A 177 -15.71 3.93 -14.24
CA ARG A 177 -14.82 3.24 -15.18
C ARG A 177 -13.65 4.11 -15.66
N TRP A 178 -12.47 3.96 -15.07
CA TRP A 178 -11.21 4.42 -15.67
C TRP A 178 -10.82 3.62 -16.93
N ALA A 179 -11.67 2.68 -17.36
CA ALA A 179 -11.38 1.66 -18.34
C ALA A 179 -12.45 1.46 -19.43
N ASN A 180 -13.47 2.32 -19.58
CA ASN A 180 -14.34 2.26 -20.76
C ASN A 180 -13.80 3.23 -21.83
N PRO A 181 -13.27 2.74 -22.97
CA PRO A 181 -12.89 3.58 -24.10
C PRO A 181 -14.08 4.13 -24.90
N ASP A 182 -15.32 3.72 -24.61
CA ASP A 182 -16.45 3.87 -25.54
C ASP A 182 -17.63 4.75 -25.06
N ASP A 183 -17.49 5.47 -23.96
CA ASP A 183 -18.56 6.39 -23.53
C ASP A 183 -18.34 7.79 -24.16
N GLY A 184 -18.87 7.94 -25.39
CA GLY A 184 -19.40 9.16 -26.04
C GLY A 184 -18.60 10.46 -25.95
#